data_AF-A0A930DM03-F1
#
_entry.id   AF-A0A930DM03-F1
#
_cell.length_a   1.000
_cell.length_b   1.000
_cell.length_c   1.000
_cell.angle_alpha   90.00
_cell.angle_beta   90.00
_cell.angle_gamma   90.00
#
_symmetry.space_group_name_H-M   'P 1'
#
loop_
_entity.id
_entity.type
_entity.pdbx_description
1 polymer ?
#
loop_
_entity_poly.entity_id
_entity_poly.type
_entity_poly.pdbx_seq_one_letter_code
_entity_poly.pdbx_strand_id
1 'polypeptide(L)'
;MRKYISFLFLFLLTFSLLSSCKTPEPLQYNVNKTPELKQYESELQAESLYEESLAQESLLAKEKAEEEEKAKEALIWKKKDIQKDRVKVKGIYITDLTAGSPKMEDILSKMKDTELNALVIDIKNDNGQIVYQMNNGGQQEFYNT
;
A
#
# COMPACT_ATOMS: atom_id res chain seq x y z
N MET A 1 -45.49 -23.43 -6.63
CA MET A 1 -44.80 -24.53 -7.34
C MET A 1 -45.11 -24.55 -8.84
N ARG A 2 -46.38 -24.55 -9.26
CA ARG A 2 -46.79 -24.59 -10.69
C ARG A 2 -46.29 -23.42 -11.57
N LYS A 3 -46.14 -22.22 -11.00
CA LYS A 3 -45.61 -21.04 -11.72
C LYS A 3 -44.10 -21.14 -12.01
N TYR A 4 -43.31 -21.68 -11.09
CA TYR A 4 -41.85 -21.87 -11.28
C TYR A 4 -41.54 -22.98 -12.29
N ILE A 5 -42.36 -24.04 -12.32
CA ILE A 5 -42.26 -25.11 -13.33
C ILE A 5 -42.53 -24.55 -14.73
N SER A 6 -43.53 -23.67 -14.88
CA SER A 6 -43.82 -23.02 -16.16
C SER A 6 -42.69 -22.09 -16.63
N PHE A 7 -42.04 -21.35 -15.72
CA PHE A 7 -40.89 -20.51 -16.05
C PHE A 7 -39.64 -21.33 -16.40
N LEU A 8 -39.43 -22.46 -15.72
CA LEU A 8 -38.32 -23.37 -16.00
C LEU A 8 -38.46 -24.03 -17.39
N PHE A 9 -39.68 -24.43 -17.78
CA PHE A 9 -39.94 -24.93 -19.13
C PHE A 9 -39.76 -23.86 -20.20
N LEU A 10 -40.15 -22.61 -19.95
CA LEU A 10 -39.95 -21.51 -20.88
C LEU A 10 -38.44 -21.23 -21.10
N PHE A 11 -37.67 -21.26 -20.01
CA PHE A 11 -36.22 -21.06 -20.05
C PHE A 11 -35.50 -22.19 -20.82
N LEU A 12 -35.91 -23.45 -20.60
CA LEU A 12 -35.40 -24.61 -21.34
C LEU A 12 -35.74 -24.56 -22.83
N LEU A 13 -36.94 -24.09 -23.18
CA LEU A 13 -37.36 -23.93 -24.57
C LEU A 13 -36.51 -22.85 -25.29
N THR A 14 -36.21 -21.74 -24.62
CA THR A 14 -35.36 -20.68 -25.16
C THR A 14 -33.89 -21.11 -25.34
N PHE A 15 -33.38 -21.93 -24.41
CA PHE A 15 -32.01 -22.44 -24.49
C PHE A 15 -31.83 -23.46 -25.64
N SER A 16 -32.89 -24.21 -25.96
CA SER A 16 -32.90 -25.18 -27.05
C SER A 16 -32.85 -24.52 -28.44
N LEU A 17 -33.48 -23.34 -28.59
CA LEU A 17 -33.51 -22.60 -29.84
C LEU A 17 -32.18 -21.90 -30.16
N LEU A 18 -31.40 -21.53 -29.14
CA LEU A 18 -30.09 -20.87 -29.30
C LEU A 18 -28.95 -21.84 -29.65
N SER A 19 -29.14 -23.15 -29.47
CA SER A 19 -28.11 -24.18 -29.74
C SER A 19 -28.11 -24.70 -31.19
N SER A 20 -28.94 -24.15 -32.08
CA SER A 20 -29.04 -24.58 -33.50
C SER A 20 -28.46 -23.57 -34.49
N CYS A 21 -27.27 -23.04 -34.24
CA CYS A 21 -26.42 -22.50 -35.30
C CYS A 21 -25.38 -23.57 -35.68
N LYS A 22 -25.72 -24.45 -36.62
CA LYS A 22 -24.72 -25.29 -37.30
C LYS A 22 -23.99 -24.41 -38.30
N THR A 23 -22.79 -23.95 -37.96
CA THR A 23 -21.86 -23.38 -38.94
C THR A 23 -21.41 -24.48 -39.89
N PRO A 24 -21.54 -24.32 -41.21
CA PRO A 24 -21.04 -25.31 -42.15
C PRO A 24 -19.51 -25.44 -41.97
N GLU A 25 -19.02 -26.67 -41.86
CA GLU A 25 -17.58 -26.93 -41.85
C GLU A 25 -16.97 -26.42 -43.16
N PRO A 26 -15.82 -25.70 -43.11
CA PRO A 26 -15.20 -25.20 -44.32
C PRO A 26 -14.77 -26.39 -45.19
N LEU A 27 -15.25 -26.43 -46.43
CA LEU A 27 -14.82 -27.42 -47.44
C LEU A 27 -13.31 -27.25 -47.68
N GLN A 28 -12.52 -28.21 -47.22
CA GLN A 28 -11.07 -28.21 -47.40
C GLN A 28 -10.74 -28.79 -48.79
N TYR A 29 -10.52 -27.92 -49.77
CA TYR A 29 -10.11 -28.32 -51.12
C TYR A 29 -8.58 -28.44 -51.16
N ASN A 30 -8.05 -29.60 -51.58
CA ASN A 30 -6.62 -29.84 -51.71
C ASN A 30 -6.09 -29.22 -53.01
N VAL A 31 -5.57 -27.99 -52.92
CA VAL A 31 -4.83 -27.34 -54.01
C VAL A 31 -3.35 -27.55 -53.79
N ASN A 32 -2.67 -28.09 -54.80
CA ASN A 32 -1.22 -28.02 -54.89
C ASN A 32 -0.82 -26.55 -55.05
N LYS A 33 -0.64 -25.83 -53.94
CA LYS A 33 -0.15 -24.44 -53.94
C LYS A 33 1.26 -24.41 -54.52
N THR A 34 1.51 -23.47 -55.43
CA THR A 34 2.86 -23.25 -55.97
C THR A 34 3.83 -22.90 -54.82
N PRO A 35 5.12 -23.24 -54.94
CA PRO A 35 6.12 -22.95 -53.90
C PRO A 35 6.13 -21.46 -53.50
N GLU A 36 5.91 -20.58 -54.46
CA GLU A 36 5.86 -19.12 -54.30
C GLU A 36 4.66 -18.67 -53.43
N LEU A 37 3.48 -19.27 -53.62
CA LEU A 37 2.30 -18.94 -52.80
C LEU A 37 2.44 -19.42 -51.35
N LYS A 38 3.08 -20.58 -51.13
CA LYS A 38 3.36 -21.07 -49.77
C LYS A 38 4.34 -20.17 -49.05
N GLN A 39 5.34 -19.66 -49.77
CA GLN A 39 6.30 -18.72 -49.21
C GLN A 39 5.61 -17.39 -48.84
N TYR A 40 4.80 -16.82 -49.74
CA TYR A 40 4.05 -15.60 -49.47
C TYR A 40 3.12 -15.71 -48.25
N GLU A 41 2.38 -16.82 -48.12
CA GLU A 41 1.55 -17.08 -46.94
C GLU A 41 2.37 -17.19 -45.64
N SER A 42 3.56 -17.80 -45.70
CA SER A 42 4.45 -17.92 -44.53
C SER A 42 5.05 -16.58 -44.10
N GLU A 43 5.40 -15.72 -45.05
CA GLU A 43 5.89 -14.36 -44.79
C GLU A 43 4.77 -13.49 -44.19
N LEU A 44 3.56 -13.56 -44.76
CA LEU A 44 2.37 -12.86 -44.25
C LEU A 44 2.03 -13.29 -42.81
N GLN A 45 2.13 -14.59 -42.51
CA GLN A 45 1.94 -15.10 -41.15
C GLN A 45 3.01 -14.59 -40.19
N ALA A 46 4.29 -14.60 -40.60
CA ALA A 46 5.37 -14.07 -39.78
C ALA A 46 5.20 -12.57 -39.49
N GLU A 47 4.74 -11.79 -40.46
CA GLU A 47 4.42 -10.37 -40.31
C GLU A 47 3.25 -10.17 -39.33
N SER A 48 2.18 -10.94 -39.45
CA SER A 48 1.03 -10.86 -38.51
C SER A 48 1.39 -11.22 -37.07
N LEU A 49 2.26 -12.23 -36.89
CA LEU A 49 2.76 -12.63 -35.57
C LEU A 49 3.67 -11.55 -34.97
N TYR A 50 4.46 -10.87 -35.82
CA TYR A 50 5.29 -9.76 -35.40
C TYR A 50 4.44 -8.56 -34.93
N GLU A 51 3.40 -8.20 -35.68
CA GLU A 51 2.45 -7.15 -35.29
C GLU A 51 1.71 -7.49 -33.98
N GLU A 52 1.28 -8.74 -33.81
CA GLU A 52 0.65 -9.19 -32.56
C GLU A 52 1.63 -9.11 -31.37
N SER A 53 2.90 -9.47 -31.57
CA SER A 53 3.93 -9.38 -30.54
C SER A 53 4.19 -7.93 -30.10
N LEU A 54 4.23 -7.00 -31.06
CA LEU A 54 4.36 -5.56 -30.80
C LEU A 54 3.15 -5.01 -30.03
N ALA A 55 1.94 -5.45 -30.40
CA ALA A 55 0.73 -5.06 -29.70
C ALA A 55 0.75 -5.55 -28.24
N GLN A 56 1.13 -6.81 -27.99
CA GLN A 56 1.28 -7.35 -26.64
C GLN A 56 2.35 -6.61 -25.82
N GLU A 57 3.51 -6.31 -26.42
CA GLU A 57 4.57 -5.53 -25.76
C GLU A 57 4.07 -4.13 -25.37
N SER A 58 3.29 -3.49 -26.24
CA SER A 58 2.71 -2.16 -25.97
C SER A 58 1.68 -2.18 -24.83
N LEU A 59 0.90 -3.26 -24.70
CA LEU A 59 -0.06 -3.44 -23.60
C LEU A 59 0.67 -3.67 -22.28
N LEU A 60 1.69 -4.54 -22.28
CA LEU A 60 2.54 -4.79 -21.11
C LEU A 60 3.23 -3.51 -20.62
N ALA A 61 3.73 -2.67 -21.55
CA ALA A 61 4.35 -1.39 -21.21
C ALA A 61 3.35 -0.41 -20.56
N LYS A 62 2.10 -0.39 -21.03
CA LYS A 62 1.03 0.42 -20.42
C LYS A 62 0.64 -0.09 -19.04
N GLU A 63 0.45 -1.40 -18.88
CA GLU A 63 0.13 -2.00 -17.58
C GLU A 63 1.22 -1.72 -16.55
N LYS A 64 2.50 -1.87 -16.95
CA LYS A 64 3.64 -1.55 -16.08
C LYS A 64 3.71 -0.08 -15.70
N ALA A 65 3.43 0.83 -16.65
CA ALA A 65 3.40 2.27 -16.37
C ALA A 65 2.26 2.64 -15.39
N GLU A 66 1.08 2.04 -15.55
CA GLU A 66 -0.06 2.22 -14.66
C GLU A 66 0.22 1.64 -13.26
N GLU A 67 0.87 0.49 -13.17
CA GLU A 67 1.30 -0.11 -11.90
C GLU A 67 2.36 0.75 -11.21
N GLU A 68 3.32 1.30 -11.94
CA GLU A 68 4.33 2.21 -11.42
C GLU A 68 3.69 3.52 -10.91
N GLU A 69 2.69 4.06 -11.61
CA GLU A 69 1.93 5.23 -11.18
C GLU A 69 1.16 4.95 -9.89
N LYS A 70 0.43 3.82 -9.82
CA LYS A 70 -0.28 3.38 -8.60
C LYS A 70 0.68 3.17 -7.42
N ALA A 71 1.87 2.60 -7.68
CA ALA A 71 2.90 2.43 -6.66
C ALA A 71 3.41 3.78 -6.15
N LYS A 72 3.64 4.75 -7.05
CA LYS A 72 4.01 6.13 -6.68
C LYS A 72 2.92 6.81 -5.85
N GLU A 73 1.66 6.66 -6.22
CA GLU A 73 0.53 7.20 -5.47
C GLU A 73 0.38 6.56 -4.08
N ALA A 74 0.59 5.24 -3.97
CA ALA A 74 0.56 4.52 -2.70
C ALA A 74 1.70 4.92 -1.74
N LEU A 75 2.85 5.36 -2.27
CA LEU A 75 3.97 5.89 -1.49
C LEU A 75 3.72 7.30 -0.95
N ILE A 76 2.68 8.00 -1.44
CA ILE A 76 2.28 9.30 -0.88
C ILE A 76 1.64 9.04 0.49
N TRP A 77 2.47 9.02 1.54
CA TRP A 77 2.01 9.05 2.92
C TRP A 77 1.23 10.34 3.13
N LYS A 78 -0.11 10.26 3.03
CA LYS A 78 -1.02 11.35 3.42
C LYS A 78 -0.92 11.50 4.93
N LYS A 79 0.06 12.28 5.38
CA LYS A 79 0.15 12.78 6.75
C LYS A 79 -1.19 13.43 7.05
N LYS A 80 -1.97 12.80 7.93
CA LYS A 80 -3.22 13.37 8.44
C LYS A 80 -2.87 14.75 8.98
N ASP A 81 -3.40 15.79 8.34
CA ASP A 81 -3.16 17.16 8.74
C ASP A 81 -3.92 17.40 10.04
N ILE A 82 -3.27 17.10 11.16
CA ILE A 82 -3.79 17.38 12.49
C ILE A 82 -3.58 18.89 12.68
N GLN A 83 -4.57 19.66 12.25
CA GLN A 83 -4.68 21.10 12.48
C GLN A 83 -4.92 21.34 13.98
N LYS A 84 -3.86 21.20 14.78
CA LYS A 84 -3.85 21.59 16.19
C LYS A 84 -3.18 22.94 16.31
N ASP A 85 -3.88 23.90 16.91
CA ASP A 85 -3.30 25.19 17.25
C ASP A 85 -2.02 24.97 18.09
N ARG A 86 -0.92 25.58 17.63
CA ARG A 86 0.37 25.47 18.33
C ARG A 86 0.30 26.32 19.60
N VAL A 87 0.44 25.67 20.74
CA VAL A 87 0.56 26.34 22.04
C VAL A 87 2.01 26.76 22.27
N LYS A 88 2.23 28.00 22.72
CA LYS A 88 3.57 28.48 23.10
C LYS A 88 4.05 27.75 24.36
N VAL A 89 5.27 27.21 24.32
CA VAL A 89 5.88 26.57 25.49
C VAL A 89 6.33 27.64 26.49
N LYS A 90 5.93 27.47 27.75
CA LYS A 90 6.32 28.28 28.90
C LYS A 90 6.86 27.32 29.95
N GLY A 91 8.14 27.00 29.83
CA GLY A 91 8.78 25.98 30.65
C GLY A 91 9.74 26.55 31.68
N ILE A 92 10.00 25.78 32.73
CA ILE A 92 11.08 26.02 33.68
C ILE A 92 12.04 24.83 33.72
N TYR A 93 13.31 25.10 34.02
CA TYR A 93 14.33 24.08 34.24
C TYR A 93 14.44 23.74 35.73
N ILE A 94 14.62 22.46 36.04
CA ILE A 94 14.77 21.94 37.39
C ILE A 94 15.91 20.92 37.39
N THR A 95 16.80 21.03 38.38
CA THR A 95 17.91 20.08 38.56
C THR A 95 17.41 18.69 38.95
N ASP A 96 18.22 17.69 38.65
CA ASP A 96 18.07 16.30 39.11
C ASP A 96 17.72 16.19 40.61
N LEU A 97 18.47 16.86 41.48
CA LEU A 97 18.26 16.85 42.93
C LEU A 97 16.90 17.39 43.33
N THR A 98 16.46 18.47 42.68
CA THR A 98 15.17 19.09 42.99
C THR A 98 14.02 18.22 42.50
N ALA A 99 14.16 17.63 41.30
CA ALA A 99 13.18 16.74 40.71
C ALA A 99 12.97 15.45 41.52
N GLY A 100 14.03 14.92 42.14
CA GLY A 100 13.97 13.77 43.04
C GLY A 100 13.58 14.11 44.49
N SER A 101 13.38 15.39 44.82
CA SER A 101 13.05 15.81 46.19
C SER A 101 11.55 15.94 46.42
N PRO A 102 11.08 15.92 47.69
CA PRO A 102 9.67 16.21 48.03
C PRO A 102 9.17 17.58 47.57
N LYS A 103 10.07 18.53 47.24
CA LYS A 103 9.69 19.85 46.72
C LYS A 103 9.03 19.78 45.35
N MET A 104 9.24 18.70 44.59
CA MET A 104 8.66 18.54 43.25
C MET A 104 7.14 18.68 43.27
N GLU A 105 6.47 18.12 44.30
CA GLU A 105 5.01 18.22 44.41
C GLU A 105 4.52 19.65 44.65
N ASP A 106 5.23 20.43 45.45
CA ASP A 106 4.92 21.86 45.66
C ASP A 106 5.13 22.66 44.37
N ILE A 107 6.18 22.35 43.61
CA ILE A 107 6.45 22.98 42.30
C ILE A 107 5.30 22.65 41.32
N LEU A 108 4.93 21.37 41.20
CA LEU A 108 3.82 20.96 40.33
C LEU A 108 2.49 21.58 40.75
N SER A 109 2.23 21.68 42.06
CA SER A 109 1.04 22.35 42.60
C SER A 109 1.00 23.83 42.19
N LYS A 110 2.10 24.56 42.41
CA LYS A 110 2.22 25.98 42.05
C LYS A 110 2.10 26.21 40.54
N MET A 111 2.63 25.29 39.72
CA MET A 111 2.52 25.41 38.26
C MET A 111 1.08 25.35 37.77
N LYS A 112 0.20 24.57 38.41
CA LYS A 112 -1.21 24.43 38.00
C LYS A 112 -1.97 25.75 38.00
N ASP A 113 -1.58 26.69 38.86
CA ASP A 113 -2.20 28.01 38.98
C ASP A 113 -1.49 29.08 38.12
N THR A 114 -0.63 28.66 37.18
CA THR A 114 0.14 29.54 36.32
C THR A 114 -0.01 29.17 34.84
N GLU A 115 0.61 29.97 33.98
CA GLU A 115 0.72 29.71 32.55
C GLU A 115 1.83 28.72 32.15
N LEU A 116 2.58 28.18 33.12
CA LEU A 116 3.64 27.23 32.85
C LEU A 116 3.09 25.89 32.38
N ASN A 117 3.69 25.32 31.33
CA ASN A 117 3.22 24.09 30.68
C ASN A 117 4.31 23.06 30.36
N ALA A 118 5.56 23.29 30.79
CA ALA A 118 6.66 22.37 30.57
C ALA A 118 7.68 22.41 31.71
N LEU A 119 8.32 21.27 31.97
CA LEU A 119 9.48 21.13 32.82
C LEU A 119 10.63 20.52 32.01
N VAL A 120 11.84 21.00 32.26
CA VAL A 120 13.08 20.40 31.74
C VAL A 120 13.86 19.88 32.94
N ILE A 121 14.16 18.58 32.93
CA ILE A 121 14.85 17.87 34.01
C ILE A 121 16.01 17.09 33.41
N ASP A 122 17.16 17.17 34.06
CA ASP A 122 18.32 16.38 33.65
C ASP A 122 18.16 14.92 34.05
N ILE A 123 18.28 14.02 33.06
CA ILE A 123 18.40 12.58 33.28
C ILE A 123 19.85 12.18 33.58
N LYS A 124 20.80 12.97 33.07
CA LYS A 124 22.23 12.82 33.30
C LYS A 124 22.76 14.15 33.82
N ASN A 125 23.41 14.13 34.98
CA ASN A 125 23.96 15.34 35.59
C ASN A 125 25.33 15.72 34.98
N ASP A 126 25.84 16.89 35.40
CA ASP A 126 27.12 17.44 34.95
C ASP A 126 28.34 16.55 35.31
N ASN A 127 28.20 15.69 36.32
CA ASN A 127 29.22 14.71 36.71
C ASN A 127 29.18 13.45 35.82
N GLY A 128 28.27 13.39 34.85
CA GLY A 128 28.16 12.28 33.93
C GLY A 128 27.27 11.13 34.39
N GLN A 129 26.60 11.26 35.54
CA GLN A 129 25.83 10.18 36.17
C GLN A 129 24.37 10.21 35.70
N ILE A 130 23.79 9.05 35.41
CA ILE A 130 22.34 8.93 35.21
C ILE A 130 21.65 8.90 36.57
N VAL A 131 20.76 9.86 36.78
CA VAL A 131 20.07 10.11 38.06
C VAL A 131 18.64 9.57 38.10
N TYR A 132 18.26 8.84 37.06
CA TYR A 132 16.97 8.19 36.92
C TYR A 132 17.14 6.65 36.96
N GLN A 133 16.22 5.96 37.63
CA GLN A 133 16.22 4.50 37.65
C GLN A 133 15.74 3.96 36.30
N MET A 134 16.69 3.52 35.47
CA MET A 134 16.41 2.87 34.20
C MET A 134 15.96 1.43 34.44
N ASN A 135 14.71 1.10 34.09
CA ASN A 135 14.22 -0.28 34.09
C ASN A 135 14.71 -1.02 32.84
N ASN A 136 16.01 -1.25 32.75
CA ASN A 136 16.62 -2.03 31.68
C ASN A 136 17.26 -3.27 32.31
N GLY A 137 16.71 -4.46 32.07
CA GLY A 137 17.13 -5.73 32.66
C GLY A 137 18.54 -6.22 32.31
N GLY A 138 19.45 -5.36 31.84
CA GLY A 138 20.77 -5.77 31.36
C GLY A 138 21.83 -4.67 31.18
N GLN A 139 21.79 -3.55 31.91
CA GLN A 139 22.81 -2.48 31.76
C GLN A 139 23.35 -1.92 33.08
N GLN A 140 23.51 -2.74 34.11
CA GLN A 140 24.24 -2.33 35.33
C GLN A 140 25.77 -2.24 35.12
N GLU A 141 26.32 -2.71 34.00
CA GLU A 141 27.78 -2.74 33.80
C GLU A 141 28.41 -1.45 33.25
N PHE A 142 27.62 -0.48 32.78
CA PHE A 142 28.17 0.74 32.17
C PHE A 142 28.43 1.91 33.14
N TYR A 143 28.11 1.75 34.43
CA TYR A 143 28.09 2.88 35.38
C TYR A 143 29.05 2.73 36.58
N ASN A 144 29.85 1.66 36.62
CA ASN A 144 30.84 1.42 37.68
C ASN A 144 32.29 1.52 37.16
N THR A 145 32.64 2.62 36.48
CA THR A 145 34.05 3.01 36.23
C THR A 145 34.29 4.38 36.81
#